data_AF-A0A8K0RE97-F1
#
_entry.id   AF-A0A8K0RE97-F1
#
_cell.length_a   1.000
_cell.length_b   1.000
_cell.length_c   1.000
_cell.angle_alpha   90.00
_cell.angle_beta   90.00
_cell.angle_gamma   90.00
#
_symmetry.space_group_name_H-M   'P 1'
#
loop_
_entity.id
_entity.type
_entity.pdbx_description
1 polymer ?
#
loop_
_entity_poly.entity_id
_entity_poly.type
_entity_poly.pdbx_seq_one_letter_code
_entity_poly.pdbx_strand_id
1 'polypeptide(L)'
;MPLTILTDDDVRNLLLQLNKQDILDLQQSLADALHYYSTATEDDTSNGCSSNYQPLRTSLKRGDGQTTLLMPASSNDGIGIKIVTLAAPSAKSTSDSSEDRGSISSSLSNLSMSNSSSTTAFEQPQSLSSAQSTTPKGSLTLFDKTGTPRALLNAEEITAFRTALASTMLFKKRQNVHDVVVFGAGKQAYWHIRLALLLRGPDIHHLNIINRDFGRVHSLLSRLYNPHQEHHEWDADSADVPQYRSSADQDLAHPKIQILTPNHGEYDRLLKSTIRASSVIFCTTPSTTPLFPASFLTNAEGRKKGRYLAAIGSYKPHMVEIHPDILRQNVAPEHGHRHFHKHASQGGAVVVDSVEACLKEAGEVIQAGLGPNEVVEIGELIMLKKDAERRRVECHARKSDEGLDEGGVELGECEKVKKKRRGSSKHADDEGEDKAHKSLVEWLQRGNVIYKSVGLGLMDVVVGMDLVRMADEKGIGTKIENF
;
A
#
# COMPACT_ATOMS: atom_id res chain seq x y z
N MET A 1 -13.18 -29.32 -11.78
CA MET A 1 -11.78 -28.81 -11.79
C MET A 1 -11.12 -29.30 -10.51
N PRO A 2 -9.82 -29.61 -10.50
CA PRO A 2 -9.14 -29.96 -9.26
C PRO A 2 -9.08 -28.78 -8.28
N LEU A 3 -9.03 -29.10 -6.99
CA LEU A 3 -8.69 -28.13 -5.95
C LEU A 3 -7.18 -27.91 -5.97
N THR A 4 -6.74 -26.65 -6.09
CA THR A 4 -5.32 -26.27 -6.00
C THR A 4 -4.96 -25.85 -4.57
N ILE A 5 -3.94 -26.48 -3.97
CA ILE A 5 -3.39 -26.09 -2.66
C ILE A 5 -2.04 -25.42 -2.86
N LEU A 6 -1.88 -24.22 -2.29
CA LEU A 6 -0.65 -23.44 -2.34
C LEU A 6 -0.15 -23.12 -0.93
N THR A 7 1.05 -23.59 -0.61
CA THR A 7 1.78 -23.21 0.62
C THR A 7 2.28 -21.76 0.54
N ASP A 8 2.76 -21.20 1.65
CA ASP A 8 3.35 -19.85 1.64
C ASP A 8 4.60 -19.80 0.73
N ASP A 9 5.36 -20.90 0.68
CA ASP A 9 6.53 -21.03 -0.19
C ASP A 9 6.14 -21.14 -1.67
N ASP A 10 5.07 -21.87 -2.01
CA ASP A 10 4.53 -21.92 -3.38
C ASP A 10 4.10 -20.52 -3.85
N VAL A 11 3.34 -19.80 -3.00
CA VAL A 11 2.90 -18.42 -3.27
C VAL A 11 4.12 -17.52 -3.43
N ARG A 12 5.08 -17.58 -2.50
CA ARG A 12 6.31 -16.78 -2.57
C ARG A 12 7.09 -17.04 -3.85
N ASN A 13 7.29 -18.31 -4.22
CA ASN A 13 7.99 -18.70 -5.44
C ASN A 13 7.29 -18.13 -6.69
N LEU A 14 5.97 -18.28 -6.76
CA LEU A 14 5.14 -17.69 -7.83
C LEU A 14 5.37 -16.17 -7.96
N LEU A 15 5.29 -15.46 -6.83
CA LEU A 15 5.42 -14.01 -6.79
C LEU A 15 6.84 -13.54 -7.13
N LEU A 16 7.87 -14.31 -6.79
CA LEU A 16 9.26 -13.98 -7.11
C LEU A 16 9.57 -14.07 -8.60
N GLN A 17 8.85 -14.93 -9.33
CA GLN A 17 8.99 -15.10 -10.78
C GLN A 17 8.23 -14.05 -11.61
N LEU A 18 7.47 -13.16 -10.96
CA LEU A 18 6.72 -12.12 -11.67
C LEU A 18 7.67 -11.08 -12.25
N ASN A 19 7.57 -10.86 -13.56
CA ASN A 19 8.23 -9.76 -14.22
C ASN A 19 7.41 -8.46 -14.09
N LYS A 20 7.95 -7.35 -14.59
CA LYS A 20 7.28 -6.04 -14.55
C LYS A 20 5.91 -6.04 -15.24
N GLN A 21 5.76 -6.73 -16.37
CA GLN A 21 4.50 -6.82 -17.10
C GLN A 21 3.46 -7.62 -16.30
N ASP A 22 3.84 -8.76 -15.71
CA ASP A 22 2.94 -9.55 -14.88
C ASP A 22 2.38 -8.73 -13.70
N ILE A 23 3.23 -7.90 -13.08
CA ILE A 23 2.82 -6.98 -12.01
C ILE A 23 1.84 -5.93 -12.53
N LEU A 24 2.06 -5.39 -13.73
CA LEU A 24 1.16 -4.41 -14.32
C LEU A 24 -0.20 -5.02 -14.67
N ASP A 25 -0.22 -6.27 -15.13
CA ASP A 25 -1.44 -7.00 -15.45
C ASP A 25 -2.24 -7.33 -14.18
N LEU A 26 -1.57 -7.81 -13.13
CA LEU A 26 -2.18 -8.01 -11.81
C LEU A 26 -2.70 -6.68 -11.22
N GLN A 27 -1.95 -5.58 -11.38
CA GLN A 27 -2.45 -4.26 -11.00
C GLN A 27 -3.65 -3.84 -11.82
N GLN A 28 -3.72 -4.19 -13.11
CA GLN A 28 -4.86 -3.82 -13.94
C GLN A 28 -6.11 -4.62 -13.54
N SER A 29 -5.98 -5.93 -13.35
CA SER A 29 -7.02 -6.80 -12.81
C SER A 29 -7.57 -6.28 -11.48
N LEU A 30 -6.68 -5.97 -10.53
CA LEU A 30 -7.08 -5.42 -9.24
C LEU A 30 -7.69 -4.01 -9.35
N ALA A 31 -7.16 -3.16 -10.23
CA ALA A 31 -7.69 -1.82 -10.47
C ALA A 31 -9.11 -1.89 -11.06
N ASP A 32 -9.38 -2.85 -11.94
CA ASP A 32 -10.69 -3.06 -12.54
C ASP A 32 -11.69 -3.50 -11.47
N ALA A 33 -11.34 -4.47 -10.63
CA ALA A 33 -12.19 -4.91 -9.54
C ALA A 33 -12.48 -3.78 -8.52
N LEU A 34 -11.47 -2.98 -8.16
CA LEU A 34 -11.66 -1.84 -7.25
C LEU A 34 -12.51 -0.73 -7.89
N HIS A 35 -12.38 -0.51 -9.19
CA HIS A 35 -13.24 0.40 -9.92
C HIS A 35 -14.70 -0.06 -9.87
N TYR A 36 -14.95 -1.34 -10.17
CA TYR A 36 -16.28 -1.93 -10.07
C TYR A 36 -16.84 -1.88 -8.64
N TYR A 37 -16.01 -2.06 -7.62
CA TYR A 37 -16.42 -1.90 -6.23
C TYR A 37 -16.94 -0.49 -5.94
N SER A 38 -16.22 0.54 -6.39
CA SER A 38 -16.55 1.94 -6.11
C SER A 38 -17.68 2.52 -6.95
N THR A 39 -17.92 2.01 -8.17
CA THR A 39 -18.86 2.65 -9.13
C THR A 39 -20.12 1.84 -9.43
N ALA A 40 -20.23 0.59 -8.97
CA ALA A 40 -21.41 -0.22 -9.21
C ALA A 40 -22.67 0.43 -8.62
N THR A 41 -23.72 0.51 -9.43
CA THR A 41 -25.05 0.91 -8.96
C THR A 41 -25.86 -0.32 -8.53
N GLU A 42 -26.92 -0.13 -7.75
CA GLU A 42 -27.79 -1.22 -7.30
C GLU A 42 -28.44 -2.01 -8.46
N ASP A 43 -28.56 -1.39 -9.64
CA ASP A 43 -29.13 -2.00 -10.85
C ASP A 43 -28.11 -2.86 -11.63
N ASP A 44 -26.82 -2.78 -11.30
CA ASP A 44 -25.74 -3.53 -11.97
C ASP A 44 -25.66 -4.99 -11.49
N THR A 45 -26.71 -5.76 -11.75
CA THR A 45 -26.84 -7.18 -11.35
C THR A 45 -25.82 -8.13 -11.99
N SER A 46 -25.08 -7.67 -13.00
CA SER A 46 -24.02 -8.45 -13.66
C SER A 46 -22.64 -8.31 -13.00
N ASN A 47 -22.49 -7.41 -12.03
CA ASN A 47 -21.21 -7.09 -11.39
C ASN A 47 -21.09 -7.75 -10.01
N GLY A 48 -20.25 -8.78 -9.91
CA GLY A 48 -19.98 -9.51 -8.67
C GLY A 48 -19.00 -8.82 -7.71
N CYS A 49 -18.46 -7.65 -8.07
CA CYS A 49 -17.46 -6.92 -7.28
C CYS A 49 -18.02 -5.74 -6.48
N SER A 50 -19.32 -5.45 -6.58
CA SER A 50 -19.93 -4.26 -5.96
C SER A 50 -19.71 -4.20 -4.44
N SER A 51 -19.74 -2.99 -3.88
CA SER A 51 -19.63 -2.77 -2.44
C SER A 51 -20.68 -3.52 -1.62
N ASN A 52 -21.90 -3.69 -2.17
CA ASN A 52 -22.98 -4.47 -1.56
C ASN A 52 -22.64 -5.96 -1.39
N TYR A 53 -21.70 -6.49 -2.17
CA TYR A 53 -21.22 -7.86 -2.07
C TYR A 53 -19.92 -8.00 -1.25
N GLN A 54 -19.45 -6.93 -0.60
CA GLN A 54 -18.26 -6.94 0.27
C GLN A 54 -18.65 -6.72 1.74
N PRO A 55 -19.09 -7.78 2.45
CA PRO A 55 -19.44 -7.64 3.86
C PRO A 55 -18.23 -7.19 4.69
N LEU A 56 -18.49 -6.42 5.74
CA LEU A 56 -17.46 -6.07 6.72
C LEU A 56 -16.89 -7.32 7.37
N ARG A 57 -15.61 -7.23 7.77
CA ARG A 57 -14.93 -8.31 8.49
C ARG A 57 -15.72 -8.69 9.75
N THR A 58 -15.87 -9.99 9.96
CA THR A 58 -16.52 -10.54 11.16
C THR A 58 -15.47 -11.03 12.13
N SER A 59 -15.57 -10.65 13.42
CA SER A 59 -14.64 -11.09 14.46
C SER A 59 -15.25 -12.17 15.36
N LEU A 60 -14.61 -13.32 15.45
CA LEU A 60 -14.91 -14.36 16.42
C LEU A 60 -13.93 -14.26 17.59
N LYS A 61 -14.43 -13.84 18.75
CA LYS A 61 -13.65 -13.78 20.00
C LYS A 61 -13.90 -15.05 20.80
N ARG A 62 -12.82 -15.75 21.16
CA ARG A 62 -12.87 -16.98 21.96
C ARG A 62 -12.55 -16.67 23.43
N GLY A 63 -12.97 -17.56 24.32
CA GLY A 63 -12.73 -17.43 25.77
C GLY A 63 -11.25 -17.52 26.17
N ASP A 64 -10.40 -18.05 25.29
CA ASP A 64 -8.93 -18.10 25.44
C ASP A 64 -8.23 -16.79 25.02
N GLY A 65 -8.98 -15.74 24.67
CA GLY A 65 -8.46 -14.46 24.23
C GLY A 65 -8.04 -14.41 22.75
N GLN A 66 -8.09 -15.53 22.02
CA GLN A 66 -7.83 -15.51 20.59
C GLN A 66 -8.98 -14.84 19.83
N THR A 67 -8.63 -14.08 18.80
CA THR A 67 -9.60 -13.45 17.89
C THR A 67 -9.34 -13.93 16.48
N THR A 68 -10.33 -14.56 15.86
CA THR A 68 -10.31 -14.94 14.45
C THR A 68 -11.13 -13.94 13.64
N LEU A 69 -10.56 -13.44 12.55
CA LEU A 69 -11.23 -12.57 11.60
C LEU A 69 -11.63 -13.37 10.37
N LEU A 70 -12.88 -13.24 9.96
CA LEU A 70 -13.43 -13.74 8.71
C LEU A 70 -13.63 -12.57 7.76
N MET A 71 -13.12 -12.69 6.55
CA MET A 71 -13.23 -11.68 5.51
C MET A 71 -13.79 -12.33 4.24
N PRO A 72 -15.11 -12.47 4.13
CA PRO A 72 -15.75 -12.89 2.89
C PRO A 72 -15.66 -11.76 1.85
N ALA A 73 -15.50 -12.13 0.59
CA ALA A 73 -15.53 -11.20 -0.51
C ALA A 73 -16.00 -11.90 -1.80
N SER A 74 -16.67 -11.13 -2.65
CA SER A 74 -17.14 -11.58 -3.95
C SER A 74 -16.40 -10.85 -5.06
N SER A 75 -16.12 -11.53 -6.16
CA SER A 75 -15.56 -10.95 -7.37
C SER A 75 -16.34 -11.44 -8.59
N ASN A 76 -16.04 -10.91 -9.77
CA ASN A 76 -16.64 -11.38 -11.02
C ASN A 76 -16.27 -12.84 -11.34
N ASP A 77 -15.15 -13.33 -10.82
CA ASP A 77 -14.61 -14.66 -11.11
C ASP A 77 -14.99 -15.73 -10.07
N GLY A 78 -15.53 -15.31 -8.93
CA GLY A 78 -15.95 -16.20 -7.86
C GLY A 78 -15.92 -15.53 -6.49
N ILE A 79 -16.03 -16.35 -5.46
CA ILE A 79 -16.13 -15.94 -4.06
C ILE A 79 -14.87 -16.39 -3.33
N GLY A 80 -14.45 -15.66 -2.31
CA GLY A 80 -13.42 -16.15 -1.41
C GLY A 80 -13.63 -15.69 0.02
N ILE A 81 -13.00 -16.42 0.93
CA ILE A 81 -13.04 -16.13 2.36
C ILE A 81 -11.62 -16.21 2.89
N LYS A 82 -11.13 -15.09 3.41
CA LYS A 82 -9.88 -15.07 4.17
C LYS A 82 -10.16 -15.24 5.65
N ILE A 83 -9.45 -16.16 6.29
CA ILE A 83 -9.54 -16.46 7.71
C ILE A 83 -8.19 -16.14 8.33
N VAL A 84 -8.18 -15.28 9.35
CA VAL A 84 -6.94 -14.82 9.99
C VAL A 84 -7.08 -14.86 11.50
N THR A 85 -6.17 -15.55 12.19
CA THR A 85 -6.16 -15.58 13.66
C THR A 85 -5.10 -14.64 14.20
N LEU A 86 -5.52 -13.69 15.02
CA LEU A 86 -4.63 -12.79 15.73
C LEU A 86 -4.13 -13.48 17.01
N ALA A 87 -2.82 -13.52 17.20
CA ALA A 87 -2.22 -14.01 18.45
C ALA A 87 -2.66 -13.12 19.62
N ALA A 88 -3.07 -13.75 20.73
CA ALA A 88 -3.37 -13.04 21.96
C ALA A 88 -2.06 -12.50 22.57
N PRO A 89 -2.03 -11.26 23.10
CA PRO A 89 -0.92 -10.82 23.93
C PRO A 89 -0.89 -11.72 25.17
N SER A 90 0.25 -12.36 25.44
CA SER A 90 0.40 -13.20 26.62
C SER A 90 0.11 -12.38 27.87
N ALA A 91 -1.00 -12.66 28.56
CA ALA A 91 -1.21 -12.16 29.91
C ALA A 91 -0.09 -12.73 30.78
N LYS A 92 0.67 -11.85 31.46
CA LYS A 92 1.54 -12.31 32.55
C LYS A 92 0.64 -12.97 33.58
N SER A 93 0.74 -14.29 33.72
CA SER A 93 0.11 -15.03 34.80
C SER A 93 0.75 -14.59 36.11
N THR A 94 0.05 -13.78 36.89
CA THR A 94 0.23 -13.74 38.34
C THR A 94 -0.39 -15.01 38.90
N SER A 95 0.44 -16.00 39.21
CA SER A 95 0.07 -17.08 40.13
C SER A 95 1.29 -17.51 40.92
N ASP A 96 1.20 -17.31 42.23
CA ASP A 96 2.05 -17.91 43.25
C ASP A 96 2.15 -19.44 43.08
N SER A 97 3.36 -19.97 43.38
CA SER A 97 3.73 -21.32 43.87
C SER A 97 2.98 -22.55 43.34
N SER A 98 3.59 -23.63 42.82
CA SER A 98 4.86 -24.28 43.18
C SER A 98 5.15 -25.46 42.21
N GLU A 99 6.45 -25.79 42.08
CA GLU A 99 7.07 -27.07 41.63
C GLU A 99 7.29 -27.34 40.13
N ASP A 100 8.49 -26.96 39.69
CA ASP A 100 9.57 -27.76 39.06
C ASP A 100 9.26 -28.75 37.91
N ARG A 101 9.82 -28.44 36.74
CA ARG A 101 10.99 -29.14 36.17
C ARG A 101 11.72 -28.27 35.12
N GLY A 102 13.03 -28.15 35.30
CA GLY A 102 13.98 -27.26 34.61
C GLY A 102 14.13 -27.46 33.09
N SER A 103 14.94 -26.68 32.38
CA SER A 103 16.17 -26.00 32.81
C SER A 103 16.58 -24.87 31.85
N ILE A 104 16.83 -23.69 32.43
CA ILE A 104 17.99 -22.77 32.28
C ILE A 104 18.78 -22.68 30.96
N SER A 105 18.89 -21.46 30.40
CA SER A 105 20.10 -20.60 30.43
C SER A 105 19.84 -19.31 29.61
N SER A 106 19.53 -18.19 30.27
CA SER A 106 20.36 -16.96 30.44
C SER A 106 20.50 -16.10 29.17
N SER A 107 20.20 -14.79 29.18
CA SER A 107 20.91 -13.83 30.04
C SER A 107 20.11 -12.55 30.35
N LEU A 108 20.32 -12.06 31.57
CA LEU A 108 19.84 -10.80 32.16
C LEU A 108 20.90 -9.70 31.99
N SER A 109 20.45 -8.44 31.81
CA SER A 109 21.06 -7.17 32.25
C SER A 109 20.31 -6.01 31.56
N ASN A 110 19.91 -4.88 32.14
CA ASN A 110 20.14 -4.25 33.43
C ASN A 110 18.94 -3.34 33.78
N LEU A 111 18.68 -3.19 35.08
CA LEU A 111 17.84 -2.16 35.68
C LEU A 111 18.62 -0.83 35.77
N SER A 112 17.96 0.29 35.48
CA SER A 112 18.39 1.62 35.94
C SER A 112 17.17 2.46 36.33
N MET A 113 17.30 3.14 37.46
CA MET A 113 16.25 3.88 38.15
C MET A 113 15.89 5.21 37.48
N SER A 114 14.67 5.65 37.81
CA SER A 114 13.99 6.90 37.45
C SER A 114 14.70 8.16 37.91
N ASN A 115 14.59 9.23 37.11
CA ASN A 115 14.59 10.60 37.64
C ASN A 115 13.57 11.46 36.89
N SER A 116 12.63 12.04 37.64
CA SER A 116 11.58 12.95 37.19
C SER A 116 12.11 14.36 36.96
N SER A 117 11.81 14.98 35.81
CA SER A 117 11.79 16.44 35.63
C SER A 117 10.91 16.82 34.44
N SER A 118 10.02 17.77 34.69
CA SER A 118 8.95 18.26 33.80
C SER A 118 9.45 19.30 32.79
N THR A 119 9.31 19.01 31.49
CA THR A 119 9.08 19.99 30.41
C THR A 119 8.31 19.30 29.28
N THR A 120 7.46 20.04 28.57
CA THR A 120 6.49 19.59 27.54
C THR A 120 7.14 19.09 26.24
N ALA A 121 7.96 18.05 26.35
CA ALA A 121 8.51 17.31 25.22
C ALA A 121 7.59 16.15 24.83
N PHE A 122 7.55 15.83 23.53
CA PHE A 122 6.87 14.65 22.99
C PHE A 122 7.48 13.37 23.61
N GLU A 123 6.84 12.82 24.64
CA GLU A 123 7.21 11.53 25.22
C GLU A 123 6.75 10.40 24.30
N GLN A 124 7.71 9.67 23.74
CA GLN A 124 7.45 8.46 22.95
C GLN A 124 7.13 7.29 23.88
N PRO A 125 5.98 6.61 23.75
CA PRO A 125 5.76 5.39 24.51
C PRO A 125 6.58 4.24 23.92
N GLN A 126 7.33 3.56 24.79
CA GLN A 126 7.86 2.23 24.54
C GLN A 126 6.68 1.27 24.33
N SER A 127 6.36 0.92 23.08
CA SER A 127 5.39 -0.14 22.82
C SER A 127 6.01 -1.48 23.24
N LEU A 128 5.65 -1.97 24.42
CA LEU A 128 5.98 -3.30 24.93
C LEU A 128 5.44 -4.38 23.97
N SER A 129 6.25 -5.42 23.75
CA SER A 129 6.01 -6.65 22.97
C SER A 129 6.70 -6.70 21.60
N SER A 130 7.96 -7.16 21.59
CA SER A 130 8.74 -7.44 20.36
C SER A 130 9.17 -8.91 20.21
N ALA A 131 8.65 -9.83 21.03
CA ALA A 131 9.11 -11.22 21.06
C ALA A 131 8.15 -12.24 20.41
N GLN A 132 6.90 -11.86 20.10
CA GLN A 132 5.96 -12.73 19.37
C GLN A 132 5.78 -12.23 17.94
N SER A 133 5.80 -13.16 16.97
CA SER A 133 5.47 -12.87 15.57
C SER A 133 4.12 -12.14 15.52
N THR A 134 4.15 -10.85 15.22
CA THR A 134 2.95 -10.01 15.06
C THR A 134 2.26 -10.25 13.72
N THR A 135 2.85 -11.07 12.86
CA THR A 135 2.32 -11.49 11.56
C THR A 135 1.15 -12.45 11.78
N PRO A 136 -0.09 -12.05 11.42
CA PRO A 136 -1.24 -12.91 11.58
C PRO A 136 -1.13 -14.16 10.69
N LYS A 137 -1.37 -15.34 11.26
CA LYS A 137 -1.48 -16.59 10.49
C LYS A 137 -2.87 -16.68 9.90
N GLY A 138 -2.98 -17.08 8.63
CA GLY A 138 -4.27 -17.21 7.98
C GLY A 138 -4.23 -18.00 6.68
N SER A 139 -5.41 -18.32 6.18
CA SER A 139 -5.63 -18.96 4.90
C SER A 139 -6.67 -18.21 4.07
N LEU A 140 -6.61 -18.40 2.77
CA LEU A 140 -7.58 -17.90 1.80
C LEU A 140 -8.17 -19.11 1.08
N THR A 141 -9.49 -19.27 1.20
CA THR A 141 -10.24 -20.26 0.41
C THR A 141 -10.95 -19.54 -0.72
N LEU A 142 -10.80 -20.06 -1.93
CA LEU A 142 -11.39 -19.52 -3.15
C LEU A 142 -12.39 -20.53 -3.72
N PHE A 143 -13.49 -20.02 -4.24
CA PHE A 143 -14.59 -20.74 -4.86
C PHE A 143 -14.88 -20.13 -6.23
N ASP A 144 -15.25 -20.94 -7.21
CA ASP A 144 -15.73 -20.42 -8.48
C ASP A 144 -17.15 -19.84 -8.37
N LYS A 145 -17.69 -19.34 -9.49
CA LYS A 145 -19.04 -18.73 -9.57
C LYS A 145 -20.18 -19.69 -9.21
N THR A 146 -19.94 -21.00 -9.27
CA THR A 146 -20.92 -22.04 -8.92
C THR A 146 -20.82 -22.47 -7.45
N GLY A 147 -19.83 -21.96 -6.71
CA GLY A 147 -19.55 -22.32 -5.34
C GLY A 147 -18.66 -23.55 -5.20
N THR A 148 -18.11 -24.09 -6.29
CA THR A 148 -17.17 -25.21 -6.22
C THR A 148 -15.81 -24.71 -5.69
N PRO A 149 -15.20 -25.39 -4.70
CA PRO A 149 -13.88 -25.05 -4.19
C PRO A 149 -12.83 -25.04 -5.29
N ARG A 150 -12.16 -23.90 -5.46
CA ARG A 150 -11.15 -23.69 -6.50
C ARG A 150 -9.73 -23.79 -5.99
N ALA A 151 -9.46 -23.18 -4.83
CA ALA A 151 -8.14 -23.23 -4.23
C ALA A 151 -8.15 -22.97 -2.71
N LEU A 152 -7.10 -23.45 -2.05
CA LEU A 152 -6.74 -23.12 -0.67
C LEU A 152 -5.30 -22.63 -0.63
N LEU A 153 -5.08 -21.43 -0.13
CA LEU A 153 -3.77 -20.78 -0.08
C LEU A 153 -3.42 -20.34 1.34
N ASN A 154 -2.14 -20.37 1.70
CA ASN A 154 -1.65 -19.61 2.84
C ASN A 154 -1.78 -18.10 2.56
N ALA A 155 -2.22 -17.33 3.56
CA ALA A 155 -2.60 -15.93 3.35
C ALA A 155 -1.47 -14.92 3.63
N GLU A 156 -0.34 -15.33 4.20
CA GLU A 156 0.66 -14.39 4.72
C GLU A 156 1.36 -13.61 3.60
N GLU A 157 1.95 -14.31 2.62
CA GLU A 157 2.65 -13.66 1.50
C GLU A 157 1.68 -12.89 0.59
N ILE A 158 0.55 -13.51 0.20
CA ILE A 158 -0.45 -12.87 -0.65
C ILE A 158 -1.03 -11.60 -0.01
N THR A 159 -1.29 -11.59 1.30
CA THR A 159 -1.83 -10.41 1.99
C THR A 159 -0.85 -9.24 1.92
N ALA A 160 0.44 -9.49 2.09
CA ALA A 160 1.45 -8.43 1.99
C ALA A 160 1.63 -7.97 0.53
N PHE A 161 1.67 -8.92 -0.42
CA PHE A 161 1.79 -8.62 -1.84
C PHE A 161 0.62 -7.80 -2.38
N ARG A 162 -0.63 -8.25 -2.18
CA ARG A 162 -1.84 -7.57 -2.68
C ARG A 162 -1.99 -6.14 -2.13
N THR A 163 -1.57 -5.93 -0.88
CA THR A 163 -1.57 -4.60 -0.25
C THR A 163 -0.54 -3.68 -0.91
N ALA A 164 0.67 -4.20 -1.15
CA ALA A 164 1.71 -3.48 -1.89
C ALA A 164 1.31 -3.23 -3.35
N LEU A 165 0.62 -4.18 -3.98
CA LEU A 165 0.13 -4.09 -5.35
C LEU A 165 -0.86 -2.92 -5.50
N ALA A 166 -1.81 -2.79 -4.56
CA ALA A 166 -2.77 -1.69 -4.51
C ALA A 166 -2.11 -0.33 -4.26
N SER A 167 -1.28 -0.22 -3.21
CA SER A 167 -0.61 1.05 -2.87
C SER A 167 0.30 1.54 -4.00
N THR A 168 0.98 0.61 -4.69
CA THR A 168 1.89 0.98 -5.78
C THR A 168 1.20 1.45 -7.06
N MET A 169 -0.14 1.35 -7.18
CA MET A 169 -0.91 1.91 -8.30
C MET A 169 -0.84 3.44 -8.35
N LEU A 170 -0.80 4.11 -7.19
CA LEU A 170 -0.62 5.56 -7.09
C LEU A 170 0.86 5.93 -7.17
N PHE A 171 1.73 5.14 -6.53
CA PHE A 171 3.18 5.29 -6.61
C PHE A 171 3.69 5.36 -8.06
N LYS A 172 3.27 4.43 -8.93
CA LYS A 172 3.76 4.39 -10.32
C LYS A 172 3.43 5.65 -11.11
N LYS A 173 2.34 6.34 -10.74
CA LYS A 173 1.90 7.58 -11.39
C LYS A 173 2.74 8.79 -10.98
N ARG A 174 3.49 8.74 -9.87
CA ARG A 174 4.26 9.88 -9.35
C ARG A 174 5.36 10.31 -10.34
N GLN A 175 5.50 11.62 -10.53
CA GLN A 175 6.60 12.17 -11.34
C GLN A 175 7.96 12.01 -10.66
N ASN A 176 8.00 12.12 -9.33
CA ASN A 176 9.24 12.00 -8.55
C ASN A 176 9.12 10.86 -7.54
N VAL A 177 10.06 9.90 -7.62
CA VAL A 177 10.22 8.77 -6.69
C VAL A 177 11.68 8.59 -6.26
N HIS A 178 12.52 9.61 -6.40
CA HIS A 178 13.97 9.51 -6.14
C HIS A 178 14.32 9.13 -4.71
N ASP A 179 13.55 9.59 -3.72
CA ASP A 179 13.80 9.36 -2.30
C ASP A 179 12.62 8.61 -1.69
N VAL A 180 12.79 7.29 -1.49
CA VAL A 180 11.80 6.42 -0.87
C VAL A 180 12.17 6.17 0.59
N VAL A 181 11.20 6.32 1.49
CA VAL A 181 11.31 5.99 2.91
C VAL A 181 10.37 4.84 3.22
N VAL A 182 10.85 3.85 3.97
CA VAL A 182 10.04 2.70 4.43
C VAL A 182 10.21 2.55 5.93
N PHE A 183 9.11 2.62 6.66
CA PHE A 183 9.08 2.28 8.09
C PHE A 183 8.72 0.81 8.27
N GLY A 184 9.54 0.10 9.03
CA GLY A 184 9.42 -1.33 9.29
C GLY A 184 10.30 -2.18 8.38
N ALA A 185 10.52 -3.43 8.81
CA ALA A 185 11.32 -4.42 8.08
C ALA A 185 10.63 -5.81 8.00
N GLY A 186 9.29 -5.82 8.00
CA GLY A 186 8.48 -7.05 7.90
C GLY A 186 8.12 -7.42 6.45
N LYS A 187 7.21 -8.39 6.30
CA LYS A 187 6.68 -8.84 4.98
C LYS A 187 6.05 -7.68 4.17
N GLN A 188 5.32 -6.77 4.83
CA GLN A 188 4.76 -5.59 4.18
C GLN A 188 5.87 -4.68 3.60
N ALA A 189 6.87 -4.31 4.39
CA ALA A 189 8.03 -3.54 3.92
C ALA A 189 8.72 -4.21 2.73
N TYR A 190 8.94 -5.52 2.80
CA TYR A 190 9.57 -6.31 1.75
C TYR A 190 8.85 -6.15 0.39
N TRP A 191 7.54 -6.40 0.34
CA TRP A 191 6.80 -6.31 -0.92
C TRP A 191 6.64 -4.89 -1.43
N HIS A 192 6.48 -3.91 -0.55
CA HIS A 192 6.43 -2.50 -0.97
C HIS A 192 7.75 -2.06 -1.60
N ILE A 193 8.89 -2.46 -1.02
CA ILE A 193 10.22 -2.18 -1.59
C ILE A 193 10.39 -2.92 -2.92
N ARG A 194 10.13 -4.24 -2.95
CA ARG A 194 10.33 -5.06 -4.15
C ARG A 194 9.50 -4.55 -5.32
N LEU A 195 8.21 -4.26 -5.12
CA LEU A 195 7.35 -3.72 -6.18
C LEU A 195 7.77 -2.31 -6.60
N ALA A 196 8.18 -1.44 -5.66
CA ALA A 196 8.68 -0.12 -6.02
C ALA A 196 9.92 -0.20 -6.92
N LEU A 197 10.86 -1.08 -6.61
CA LEU A 197 12.08 -1.31 -7.40
C LEU A 197 11.78 -1.97 -8.76
N LEU A 198 10.86 -2.93 -8.84
CA LEU A 198 10.47 -3.54 -10.13
C LEU A 198 9.73 -2.57 -11.04
N LEU A 199 8.91 -1.68 -10.48
CA LEU A 199 8.12 -0.73 -11.27
C LEU A 199 8.92 0.51 -11.69
N ARG A 200 9.74 1.06 -10.78
CA ARG A 200 10.41 2.38 -10.92
C ARG A 200 11.87 2.39 -10.45
N GLY A 201 12.52 1.23 -10.36
CA GLY A 201 13.89 1.08 -9.85
C GLY A 201 14.92 2.08 -10.38
N PRO A 202 15.02 2.33 -11.71
CA PRO A 202 15.96 3.30 -12.27
C PRO A 202 15.74 4.75 -11.79
N ASP A 203 14.52 5.09 -11.38
CA ASP A 203 14.19 6.42 -10.88
C ASP A 203 14.41 6.57 -9.37
N ILE A 204 14.62 5.47 -8.63
CA ILE A 204 14.83 5.49 -7.18
C ILE A 204 16.32 5.62 -6.93
N HIS A 205 16.75 6.74 -6.36
CA HIS A 205 18.16 7.00 -6.06
C HIS A 205 18.52 6.64 -4.61
N HIS A 206 17.59 6.86 -3.68
CA HIS A 206 17.78 6.61 -2.26
C HIS A 206 16.64 5.76 -1.69
N LEU A 207 17.01 4.69 -0.99
CA LEU A 207 16.09 3.86 -0.21
C LEU A 207 16.45 3.97 1.28
N ASN A 208 15.58 4.61 2.06
CA ASN A 208 15.78 4.82 3.48
C ASN A 208 14.88 3.87 4.27
N ILE A 209 15.46 2.93 5.01
CA ILE A 209 14.71 1.97 5.83
C ILE A 209 14.83 2.37 7.30
N ILE A 210 13.70 2.66 7.93
CA ILE A 210 13.63 3.07 9.33
C ILE A 210 13.04 1.92 10.13
N ASN A 211 13.85 1.32 11.00
CA ASN A 211 13.42 0.19 11.81
C ASN A 211 14.13 0.18 13.17
N ARG A 212 13.44 -0.35 14.18
CA ARG A 212 13.96 -0.43 15.57
C ARG A 212 15.10 -1.45 15.72
N ASP A 213 15.13 -2.42 14.83
CA ASP A 213 16.00 -3.58 14.89
C ASP A 213 16.83 -3.66 13.61
N PHE A 214 18.15 -3.57 13.77
CA PHE A 214 19.07 -3.54 12.65
C PHE A 214 19.17 -4.91 11.95
N GLY A 215 19.19 -6.01 12.70
CA GLY A 215 19.26 -7.38 12.17
C GLY A 215 18.06 -7.72 11.29
N ARG A 216 16.86 -7.27 11.66
CA ARG A 216 15.66 -7.43 10.82
C ARG A 216 15.78 -6.72 9.47
N VAL A 217 16.42 -5.55 9.42
CA VAL A 217 16.65 -4.84 8.14
C VAL A 217 17.64 -5.61 7.27
N HIS A 218 18.73 -6.11 7.87
CA HIS A 218 19.68 -6.97 7.17
C HIS A 218 19.01 -8.21 6.58
N SER A 219 18.20 -8.93 7.36
CA SER A 219 17.43 -10.07 6.87
C SER A 219 16.46 -9.70 5.74
N LEU A 220 15.82 -8.53 5.81
CA LEU A 220 14.97 -8.05 4.70
C LEU A 220 15.78 -7.82 3.44
N LEU A 221 16.93 -7.12 3.53
CA LEU A 221 17.77 -6.80 2.39
C LEU A 221 18.42 -8.04 1.78
N SER A 222 18.90 -8.97 2.60
CA SER A 222 19.42 -10.26 2.13
C SER A 222 18.34 -11.01 1.34
N ARG A 223 17.12 -11.12 1.87
CA ARG A 223 16.00 -11.76 1.13
C ARG A 223 15.55 -10.99 -0.11
N LEU A 224 15.72 -9.67 -0.14
CA LEU A 224 15.28 -8.83 -1.26
C LEU A 224 16.16 -9.06 -2.50
N TYR A 225 17.48 -9.09 -2.29
CA TYR A 225 18.47 -9.22 -3.36
C TYR A 225 18.98 -10.67 -3.55
N ASN A 226 18.71 -11.57 -2.60
CA ASN A 226 19.03 -13.00 -2.72
C ASN A 226 17.81 -13.84 -2.31
N PRO A 227 16.68 -13.75 -3.04
CA PRO A 227 15.40 -14.31 -2.60
C PRO A 227 15.36 -15.85 -2.56
N HIS A 228 16.32 -16.53 -3.20
CA HIS A 228 16.42 -17.99 -3.27
C HIS A 228 17.44 -18.60 -2.29
N GLN A 229 18.23 -17.78 -1.59
CA GLN A 229 19.17 -18.28 -0.59
C GLN A 229 18.47 -18.62 0.73
N GLU A 230 18.93 -19.67 1.40
CA GLU A 230 18.44 -20.05 2.72
C GLU A 230 18.71 -18.94 3.76
N HIS A 231 17.80 -18.85 4.73
CA HIS A 231 17.82 -17.80 5.74
C HIS A 231 18.96 -18.03 6.73
N HIS A 232 19.99 -17.18 6.67
CA HIS A 232 21.02 -17.13 7.71
C HIS A 232 20.75 -15.93 8.61
N GLU A 233 20.72 -16.15 9.94
CA GLU A 233 20.66 -15.03 10.88
C GLU A 233 21.90 -14.14 10.68
N TRP A 234 21.68 -12.83 10.63
CA TRP A 234 22.79 -11.92 10.41
C TRP A 234 23.69 -11.88 11.65
N ASP A 235 24.93 -12.32 11.48
CA ASP A 235 25.97 -12.25 12.51
C ASP A 235 26.75 -10.93 12.37
N ALA A 236 26.62 -10.06 13.37
CA ALA A 236 27.29 -8.76 13.42
C ALA A 236 28.81 -8.86 13.55
N ASP A 237 29.33 -10.00 14.03
CA ASP A 237 30.76 -10.22 14.28
C ASP A 237 31.48 -10.81 13.06
N SER A 238 30.73 -11.22 12.02
CA SER A 238 31.32 -11.62 10.74
C SER A 238 31.88 -10.39 10.01
N ALA A 239 33.16 -10.42 9.66
CA ALA A 239 33.79 -9.39 8.80
C ALA A 239 33.23 -9.38 7.36
N ASP A 240 32.17 -10.14 7.10
CA ASP A 240 31.55 -10.29 5.80
C ASP A 240 30.74 -9.04 5.45
N VAL A 241 31.19 -8.37 4.38
CA VAL A 241 30.37 -7.36 3.71
C VAL A 241 29.08 -8.05 3.28
N PRO A 242 27.90 -7.58 3.71
CA PRO A 242 26.64 -8.24 3.40
C PRO A 242 26.52 -8.45 1.89
N GLN A 243 26.29 -9.71 1.46
CA GLN A 243 26.34 -10.08 0.04
C GLN A 243 25.46 -9.20 -0.85
N TYR A 244 24.32 -8.73 -0.34
CA TYR A 244 23.43 -7.80 -1.07
C TYR A 244 24.04 -6.43 -1.42
N ARG A 245 25.18 -6.06 -0.84
CA ARG A 245 25.96 -4.87 -1.21
C ARG A 245 26.94 -5.12 -2.35
N SER A 246 27.28 -6.39 -2.59
CA SER A 246 28.28 -6.84 -3.57
C SER A 246 27.66 -7.58 -4.75
N SER A 247 26.48 -8.18 -4.56
CA SER A 247 25.76 -8.92 -5.58
C SER A 247 25.16 -7.93 -6.59
N ALA A 248 25.78 -7.83 -7.76
CA ALA A 248 25.20 -7.22 -8.95
C ALA A 248 24.19 -8.16 -9.60
N ASP A 249 23.19 -8.62 -8.83
CA ASP A 249 22.09 -9.37 -9.42
C ASP A 249 21.34 -8.41 -10.35
N GLN A 250 21.28 -8.74 -11.65
CA GLN A 250 20.98 -7.77 -12.71
C GLN A 250 19.50 -7.36 -12.77
N ASP A 251 18.62 -8.08 -12.06
CA ASP A 251 17.17 -7.97 -12.25
C ASP A 251 16.49 -6.91 -11.38
N LEU A 252 17.12 -6.46 -10.28
CA LEU A 252 16.55 -5.45 -9.38
C LEU A 252 17.48 -4.24 -9.22
N ALA A 253 16.92 -3.03 -9.26
CA ALA A 253 17.72 -1.82 -9.08
C ALA A 253 18.32 -1.73 -7.66
N HIS A 254 19.57 -1.24 -7.59
CA HIS A 254 20.31 -1.04 -6.35
C HIS A 254 20.45 0.47 -6.02
N PRO A 255 19.44 1.13 -5.43
CA PRO A 255 19.57 2.49 -4.95
C PRO A 255 20.56 2.58 -3.78
N LYS A 256 20.98 3.80 -3.43
CA LYS A 256 21.76 4.03 -2.21
C LYS A 256 20.88 3.75 -0.99
N ILE A 257 21.18 2.69 -0.26
CA ILE A 257 20.43 2.28 0.93
C ILE A 257 20.98 2.95 2.18
N GLN A 258 20.10 3.59 2.95
CA GLN A 258 20.39 4.11 4.28
C GLN A 258 19.48 3.44 5.30
N ILE A 259 20.07 2.96 6.40
CA ILE A 259 19.34 2.35 7.50
C ILE A 259 19.36 3.34 8.67
N LEU A 260 18.20 3.60 9.26
CA LEU A 260 18.07 4.47 10.41
C LEU A 260 17.38 3.72 11.56
N THR A 261 18.03 3.71 12.72
CA THR A 261 17.55 3.04 13.92
C THR A 261 17.50 4.02 15.09
N PRO A 262 16.44 4.01 15.94
CA PRO A 262 16.27 4.95 17.04
C PRO A 262 17.44 5.05 18.02
N ASN A 263 18.23 3.99 18.17
CA ASN A 263 19.38 3.95 19.08
C ASN A 263 20.58 4.81 18.61
N HIS A 264 20.52 5.39 17.41
CA HIS A 264 21.56 6.25 16.88
C HIS A 264 21.49 7.66 17.51
N GLY A 265 22.61 8.20 18.01
CA GLY A 265 22.61 9.47 18.77
C GLY A 265 22.07 10.69 18.02
N GLU A 266 22.12 10.69 16.68
CA GLU A 266 21.54 11.75 15.84
C GLU A 266 20.19 11.39 15.20
N TYR A 267 19.50 10.36 15.71
CA TYR A 267 18.30 9.80 15.09
C TYR A 267 17.26 10.86 14.75
N ASP A 268 16.89 11.75 15.68
CA ASP A 268 15.83 12.74 15.45
C ASP A 268 16.17 13.75 14.35
N ARG A 269 17.45 14.17 14.31
CA ARG A 269 17.96 15.08 13.28
C ARG A 269 17.91 14.41 11.91
N LEU A 270 18.39 13.17 11.84
CA LEU A 270 18.42 12.38 10.61
C LEU A 270 17.00 12.06 10.15
N LEU A 271 16.13 11.58 11.03
CA LEU A 271 14.72 11.30 10.75
C LEU A 271 14.03 12.52 10.15
N LYS A 272 14.17 13.70 10.76
CA LYS A 272 13.61 14.95 10.25
C LYS A 272 14.12 15.28 8.85
N SER A 273 15.42 15.13 8.61
CA SER A 273 16.02 15.41 7.31
C SER A 273 15.56 14.42 6.24
N THR A 274 15.51 13.13 6.56
CA THR A 274 15.08 12.03 5.68
C THR A 274 13.61 12.17 5.31
N ILE A 275 12.73 12.43 6.27
CA ILE A 275 11.29 12.61 6.01
C ILE A 275 11.04 13.86 5.15
N ARG A 276 11.76 14.96 5.39
CA ARG A 276 11.65 16.16 4.54
C ARG A 276 12.22 15.95 3.14
N ALA A 277 13.30 15.18 2.99
CA ALA A 277 13.87 14.87 1.68
C ALA A 277 12.98 13.91 0.87
N SER A 278 12.23 13.02 1.53
CA SER A 278 11.44 11.97 0.88
C SER A 278 10.49 12.49 -0.20
N SER A 279 10.36 11.73 -1.28
CA SER A 279 9.30 11.85 -2.29
C SER A 279 8.14 10.89 -1.98
N VAL A 280 8.48 9.74 -1.39
CA VAL A 280 7.55 8.65 -1.08
C VAL A 280 7.83 8.12 0.33
N ILE A 281 6.78 7.84 1.10
CA ILE A 281 6.87 7.23 2.43
C ILE A 281 5.90 6.05 2.49
N PHE A 282 6.42 4.84 2.72
CA PHE A 282 5.62 3.66 3.07
C PHE A 282 5.70 3.42 4.57
N CYS A 283 4.56 3.46 5.26
CA CYS A 283 4.44 3.11 6.66
C CYS A 283 3.88 1.69 6.76
N THR A 284 4.67 0.74 7.26
CA THR A 284 4.33 -0.70 7.26
C THR A 284 4.49 -1.35 8.63
N THR A 285 4.21 -0.58 9.68
CA THR A 285 4.39 -0.95 11.09
C THR A 285 3.05 -1.00 11.83
N PRO A 286 2.82 -1.97 12.74
CA PRO A 286 1.63 -2.00 13.59
C PRO A 286 1.76 -0.98 14.73
N SER A 287 1.99 0.29 14.40
CA SER A 287 2.24 1.35 15.37
C SER A 287 0.94 1.81 16.04
N THR A 288 1.03 2.15 17.33
CA THR A 288 -0.05 2.78 18.10
C THR A 288 0.19 4.27 18.30
N THR A 289 1.33 4.79 17.83
CA THR A 289 1.69 6.20 17.88
C THR A 289 2.29 6.66 16.56
N PRO A 290 2.17 7.96 16.23
CA PRO A 290 2.76 8.52 15.02
C PRO A 290 4.27 8.21 14.90
N LEU A 291 4.69 7.77 13.72
CA LEU A 291 6.07 7.38 13.43
C LEU A 291 7.04 8.56 13.39
N PHE A 292 6.51 9.77 13.19
CA PHE A 292 7.24 11.02 13.24
C PHE A 292 6.30 12.19 13.60
N PRO A 293 6.83 13.31 14.13
CA PRO A 293 6.02 14.48 14.46
C PRO A 293 5.35 15.12 13.24
N ALA A 294 4.11 15.60 13.38
CA ALA A 294 3.38 16.28 12.31
C ALA A 294 4.16 17.45 11.70
N SER A 295 4.86 18.22 12.54
CA SER A 295 5.65 19.40 12.17
C SER A 295 6.75 19.15 11.13
N PHE A 296 7.10 17.89 10.89
CA PHE A 296 8.06 17.54 9.83
C PHE A 296 7.47 17.81 8.44
N LEU A 297 6.16 17.60 8.27
CA LEU A 297 5.45 17.75 7.00
C LEU A 297 4.45 18.93 7.00
N THR A 298 3.95 19.34 8.16
CA THR A 298 2.92 20.41 8.24
C THR A 298 3.51 21.83 8.20
N ASN A 299 4.75 22.02 8.64
CA ASN A 299 5.40 23.33 8.62
C ASN A 299 5.71 23.79 7.18
N ALA A 300 5.92 25.10 6.98
CA ALA A 300 6.19 25.70 5.67
C ALA A 300 7.28 24.98 4.86
N GLU A 301 8.39 24.60 5.47
CA GLU A 301 9.45 23.82 4.81
C GLU A 301 9.01 22.41 4.42
N GLY A 302 8.22 21.75 5.26
CA GLY A 302 7.66 20.43 4.97
C GLY A 302 6.71 20.46 3.77
N ARG A 303 5.95 21.54 3.62
CA ARG A 303 4.94 21.71 2.55
C ARG A 303 5.48 22.05 1.16
N LYS A 304 6.78 22.36 1.03
CA LYS A 304 7.37 22.75 -0.27
C LYS A 304 7.37 21.65 -1.34
N LYS A 305 7.26 20.38 -0.92
CA LYS A 305 7.33 19.21 -1.80
C LYS A 305 6.05 18.40 -1.67
N GLY A 306 5.40 18.12 -2.79
CA GLY A 306 4.30 17.17 -2.83
C GLY A 306 4.81 15.73 -2.72
N ARG A 307 4.23 14.95 -1.81
CA ARG A 307 4.67 13.60 -1.49
C ARG A 307 3.57 12.58 -1.66
N TYR A 308 3.97 11.32 -1.84
CA TYR A 308 3.08 10.18 -1.70
C TYR A 308 3.36 9.50 -0.37
N LEU A 309 2.35 9.36 0.49
CA LEU A 309 2.43 8.64 1.75
C LEU A 309 1.46 7.47 1.70
N ALA A 310 1.90 6.27 2.08
CA ALA A 310 1.05 5.09 2.16
C ALA A 310 1.08 4.55 3.59
N ALA A 311 -0.03 4.66 4.31
CA ALA A 311 -0.20 4.16 5.68
C ALA A 311 -0.92 2.81 5.67
N ILE A 312 -0.17 1.75 5.97
CA ILE A 312 -0.57 0.36 5.74
C ILE A 312 -0.62 -0.46 7.03
N GLY A 313 0.31 -0.22 7.94
CA GLY A 313 0.49 -1.04 9.13
C GLY A 313 -0.54 -0.78 10.24
N SER A 314 -1.22 0.37 10.24
CA SER A 314 -2.31 0.71 11.17
C SER A 314 -3.69 0.28 10.65
N TYR A 315 -4.26 -0.79 11.20
CA TYR A 315 -5.55 -1.35 10.74
C TYR A 315 -6.59 -1.53 11.87
N LYS A 316 -6.34 -0.93 13.03
CA LYS A 316 -7.28 -0.90 14.16
C LYS A 316 -7.51 0.53 14.61
N PRO A 317 -8.67 0.86 15.23
CA PRO A 317 -8.98 2.24 15.61
C PRO A 317 -7.97 2.92 16.55
N HIS A 318 -7.25 2.15 17.36
CA HIS A 318 -6.21 2.66 18.26
C HIS A 318 -4.80 2.64 17.64
N MET A 319 -4.64 2.09 16.43
CA MET A 319 -3.37 2.06 15.71
C MET A 319 -3.24 3.31 14.83
N VAL A 320 -2.05 3.89 14.81
CA VAL A 320 -1.73 5.14 14.11
C VAL A 320 -0.30 5.06 13.63
N GLU A 321 -0.07 5.33 12.35
CA GLU A 321 1.28 5.48 11.79
C GLU A 321 1.60 6.94 11.47
N ILE A 322 0.59 7.70 11.04
CA ILE A 322 0.71 9.10 10.66
C ILE A 322 -0.08 9.96 11.65
N HIS A 323 0.51 11.08 12.07
CA HIS A 323 -0.16 12.02 12.98
C HIS A 323 -1.45 12.58 12.34
N PRO A 324 -2.61 12.60 13.04
CA PRO A 324 -3.89 13.05 12.50
C PRO A 324 -3.88 14.46 11.88
N ASP A 325 -3.08 15.38 12.43
CA ASP A 325 -2.91 16.73 11.86
C ASP A 325 -2.39 16.74 10.42
N ILE A 326 -1.61 15.72 10.01
CA ILE A 326 -1.16 15.60 8.63
C ILE A 326 -2.37 15.36 7.71
N LEU A 327 -3.33 14.53 8.13
CA LEU A 327 -4.55 14.26 7.38
C LEU A 327 -5.46 15.49 7.35
N ARG A 328 -5.69 16.14 8.51
CA ARG A 328 -6.49 17.38 8.58
C ARG A 328 -5.97 18.47 7.66
N GLN A 329 -4.65 18.67 7.66
CA GLN A 329 -4.03 19.63 6.75
C GLN A 329 -4.17 19.21 5.28
N ASN A 330 -4.13 17.91 5.00
CA ASN A 330 -4.24 17.39 3.65
C ASN A 330 -5.65 17.59 3.07
N VAL A 331 -6.70 17.59 3.90
CA VAL A 331 -8.08 17.83 3.43
C VAL A 331 -8.53 19.28 3.59
N ALA A 332 -7.74 20.12 4.28
CA ALA A 332 -8.10 21.49 4.55
C ALA A 332 -8.36 22.26 3.23
N PRO A 333 -9.49 22.99 3.12
CA PRO A 333 -9.82 23.72 1.91
C PRO A 333 -8.74 24.74 1.59
N GLU A 334 -8.44 24.92 0.31
CA GLU A 334 -7.63 26.06 -0.12
C GLU A 334 -8.39 27.34 0.27
N HIS A 335 -7.90 28.07 1.29
CA HIS A 335 -8.43 29.38 1.59
C HIS A 335 -8.05 30.33 0.45
N GLY A 336 -8.91 30.39 -0.55
CA GLY A 336 -8.89 31.42 -1.58
C GLY A 336 -9.21 32.75 -0.93
N HIS A 337 -8.21 33.44 -0.38
CA HIS A 337 -8.08 34.89 -0.32
C HIS A 337 -6.74 35.25 0.35
N ARG A 338 -5.88 35.91 -0.44
CA ARG A 338 -4.69 36.71 -0.09
C ARG A 338 -3.31 36.06 -0.30
N HIS A 339 -2.67 36.62 -1.32
CA HIS A 339 -1.26 36.57 -1.73
C HIS A 339 -0.79 35.31 -2.45
N PHE A 340 -0.48 35.52 -3.74
CA PHE A 340 0.40 34.72 -4.60
C PHE A 340 1.78 34.54 -3.94
N HIS A 341 1.88 33.69 -2.92
CA HIS A 341 3.14 33.04 -2.60
C HIS A 341 3.21 31.77 -3.46
N LYS A 342 4.04 31.85 -4.49
CA LYS A 342 4.21 30.89 -5.59
C LYS A 342 4.70 29.48 -5.19
N HIS A 343 4.61 29.06 -3.91
CA HIS A 343 5.39 27.91 -3.41
C HIS A 343 4.72 26.96 -2.41
N ALA A 344 3.43 27.03 -2.11
CA ALA A 344 2.75 25.93 -1.41
C ALA A 344 1.25 25.93 -1.70
N SER A 345 0.79 25.05 -2.59
CA SER A 345 -0.63 24.70 -2.68
C SER A 345 -1.08 24.14 -1.33
N GLN A 346 -2.15 24.70 -0.76
CA GLN A 346 -2.78 24.11 0.42
C GLN A 346 -3.70 22.98 -0.06
N GLY A 347 -3.94 21.98 0.79
CA GLY A 347 -4.75 20.83 0.40
C GLY A 347 -4.03 19.74 -0.40
N GLY A 348 -4.66 18.58 -0.40
CA GLY A 348 -4.20 17.33 -0.93
C GLY A 348 -5.37 16.34 -1.05
N ALA A 349 -5.10 15.03 -1.18
CA ALA A 349 -6.15 14.01 -1.17
C ALA A 349 -5.76 12.84 -0.29
N VAL A 350 -6.76 12.36 0.42
CA VAL A 350 -6.70 11.14 1.22
C VAL A 350 -7.44 10.07 0.44
N VAL A 351 -6.69 9.15 -0.13
CA VAL A 351 -7.18 8.02 -0.91
C VAL A 351 -7.28 6.80 0.00
N VAL A 352 -8.39 6.07 -0.08
CA VAL A 352 -8.64 4.87 0.73
C VAL A 352 -8.90 3.65 -0.13
N ASP A 353 -8.78 2.46 0.44
CA ASP A 353 -9.24 1.22 -0.18
C ASP A 353 -10.75 1.03 -0.11
N SER A 354 -11.35 1.38 1.04
CA SER A 354 -12.80 1.43 1.26
C SER A 354 -13.10 2.59 2.20
N VAL A 355 -14.01 3.48 1.80
CA VAL A 355 -14.46 4.60 2.66
C VAL A 355 -15.02 4.05 3.95
N GLU A 356 -15.95 3.09 3.85
CA GLU A 356 -16.65 2.54 5.00
C GLU A 356 -15.70 1.90 6.01
N ALA A 357 -14.78 1.05 5.53
CA ALA A 357 -13.84 0.36 6.41
C ALA A 357 -12.84 1.33 7.04
N CYS A 358 -12.28 2.28 6.28
CA CYS A 358 -11.33 3.24 6.80
C CYS A 358 -11.94 4.15 7.87
N LEU A 359 -13.19 4.61 7.70
CA LEU A 359 -13.89 5.42 8.71
C LEU A 359 -14.19 4.65 10.01
N LYS A 360 -14.17 3.31 9.98
CA LYS A 360 -14.41 2.45 11.16
C LYS A 360 -13.14 1.89 11.78
N GLU A 361 -12.09 1.67 10.99
CA GLU A 361 -10.90 0.90 11.39
C GLU A 361 -9.59 1.71 11.37
N ALA A 362 -9.46 2.73 10.52
CA ALA A 362 -8.20 3.47 10.38
C ALA A 362 -8.07 4.53 11.49
N GLY A 363 -7.27 4.24 12.52
CA GLY A 363 -7.13 5.13 13.68
C GLY A 363 -6.71 6.55 13.32
N GLU A 364 -5.82 6.76 12.34
CA GLU A 364 -5.44 8.12 11.92
C GLU A 364 -6.54 8.89 11.19
N VAL A 365 -7.43 8.22 10.46
CA VAL A 365 -8.60 8.82 9.79
C VAL A 365 -9.66 9.19 10.84
N ILE A 366 -9.96 8.25 11.74
CA ILE A 366 -10.93 8.42 12.84
C ILE A 366 -10.49 9.56 13.75
N GLN A 367 -9.24 9.56 14.19
CA GLN A 367 -8.71 10.57 15.09
C GLN A 367 -8.57 11.94 14.41
N ALA A 368 -8.35 11.98 13.09
CA ALA A 368 -8.38 13.23 12.33
C ALA A 368 -9.79 13.84 12.27
N GLY A 369 -10.84 13.02 12.41
CA GLY A 369 -12.23 13.44 12.31
C GLY A 369 -12.68 13.61 10.87
N LEU A 370 -12.08 12.87 9.93
CA LEU A 370 -12.45 12.96 8.52
C LEU A 370 -13.83 12.36 8.25
N GLY A 371 -14.62 13.03 7.43
CA GLY A 371 -15.88 12.53 6.91
C GLY A 371 -15.74 11.80 5.57
N PRO A 372 -16.81 11.13 5.10
CA PRO A 372 -16.83 10.41 3.82
C PRO A 372 -16.55 11.31 2.60
N ASN A 373 -16.88 12.60 2.68
CA ASN A 373 -16.65 13.55 1.58
C ASN A 373 -15.20 14.09 1.53
N GLU A 374 -14.37 13.77 2.52
CA GLU A 374 -12.98 14.21 2.62
C GLU A 374 -11.97 13.12 2.22
N VAL A 375 -12.47 11.93 1.92
CA VAL A 375 -11.69 10.79 1.45
C VAL A 375 -12.24 10.31 0.12
N VAL A 376 -11.40 9.70 -0.72
CA VAL A 376 -11.78 9.20 -2.04
C VAL A 376 -11.31 7.77 -2.18
N GLU A 377 -12.14 6.88 -2.71
CA GLU A 377 -11.72 5.51 -2.97
C GLU A 377 -10.74 5.44 -4.15
N ILE A 378 -9.77 4.54 -4.05
CA ILE A 378 -8.82 4.32 -5.14
C ILE A 378 -9.52 3.87 -6.44
N GLY A 379 -10.64 3.14 -6.33
CA GLY A 379 -11.47 2.71 -7.45
C GLY A 379 -12.07 3.87 -8.26
N GLU A 380 -12.50 4.93 -7.59
CA GLU A 380 -13.01 6.14 -8.24
C GLU A 380 -11.91 6.88 -9.02
N LEU A 381 -10.69 6.93 -8.48
CA LEU A 381 -9.56 7.56 -9.18
C LEU A 381 -9.13 6.80 -10.44
N ILE A 382 -9.49 5.52 -10.56
CA ILE A 382 -9.23 4.70 -11.76
C ILE A 382 -10.23 5.06 -12.87
N MET A 383 -11.48 5.40 -12.53
CA MET A 383 -12.52 5.87 -13.47
C MET A 383 -12.05 7.07 -14.29
N LEU A 384 -11.55 8.09 -13.60
CA LEU A 384 -11.15 9.37 -14.22
C LEU A 384 -10.08 9.17 -15.31
N LYS A 385 -9.19 8.20 -15.11
CA LYS A 385 -8.18 7.83 -16.09
C LYS A 385 -8.79 7.12 -17.31
N LYS A 386 -9.66 6.13 -17.10
CA LYS A 386 -10.27 5.33 -18.18
C LYS A 386 -11.16 6.19 -19.08
N ASP A 387 -11.95 7.07 -18.49
CA ASP A 387 -12.84 7.96 -19.27
C ASP A 387 -12.03 8.98 -20.07
N ALA A 388 -10.93 9.50 -19.51
CA ALA A 388 -10.04 10.39 -20.24
C ALA A 388 -9.25 9.67 -21.35
N GLU A 389 -8.83 8.42 -21.15
CA GLU A 389 -8.17 7.62 -22.19
C GLU A 389 -9.15 7.25 -23.31
N ARG A 390 -10.38 6.82 -22.97
CA ARG A 390 -11.44 6.57 -23.94
C ARG A 390 -11.75 7.81 -24.79
N ARG A 391 -11.95 8.97 -24.15
CA ARG A 391 -12.18 10.25 -24.85
C ARG A 391 -11.01 10.67 -25.75
N ARG A 392 -9.77 10.44 -25.32
CA ARG A 392 -8.58 10.69 -26.15
C ARG A 392 -8.52 9.80 -27.38
N VAL A 393 -8.80 8.51 -27.23
CA VAL A 393 -8.84 7.54 -28.34
C VAL A 393 -9.97 7.90 -29.31
N GLU A 394 -11.17 8.24 -28.81
CA GLU A 394 -12.29 8.68 -29.64
C GLU A 394 -11.98 9.99 -30.39
N CYS A 395 -11.33 10.96 -29.73
CA CYS A 395 -10.87 12.19 -30.39
C CYS A 395 -9.79 11.93 -31.44
N HIS A 396 -8.87 11.01 -31.18
CA HIS A 396 -7.82 10.64 -32.15
C HIS A 396 -8.40 9.89 -33.35
N ALA A 397 -9.37 9.00 -33.13
CA ALA A 397 -10.11 8.31 -34.19
C ALA A 397 -10.92 9.29 -35.05
N ARG A 398 -11.55 10.31 -34.44
CA ARG A 398 -12.24 11.38 -35.17
C ARG A 398 -11.29 12.25 -35.98
N LYS A 399 -10.09 12.56 -35.46
CA LYS A 399 -9.06 13.31 -36.20
C LYS A 399 -8.46 12.55 -37.37
N SER A 400 -8.42 11.22 -37.33
CA SER A 400 -8.01 10.40 -38.49
C SER A 400 -9.10 10.30 -39.56
N ASP A 401 -10.38 10.45 -39.20
CA ASP A 401 -11.51 10.47 -40.15
C ASP A 401 -11.73 11.85 -40.79
N GLU A 402 -11.46 12.95 -40.07
CA GLU A 402 -11.62 14.32 -40.58
C GLU A 402 -10.44 14.80 -41.47
N GLY A 403 -9.55 13.89 -41.88
CA GLY A 403 -8.34 14.20 -42.64
C GLY A 403 -8.28 13.68 -44.08
N LEU A 404 -9.34 13.04 -44.61
CA LEU A 404 -9.33 12.49 -45.97
C LEU A 404 -10.51 13.02 -46.79
N ASP A 405 -10.21 13.95 -47.69
CA ASP A 405 -10.94 14.23 -48.92
C ASP A 405 -10.63 13.12 -49.94
N GLU A 406 -11.61 12.69 -50.73
CA GLU A 406 -11.50 11.69 -51.83
C GLU A 406 -10.41 12.01 -52.90
N GLY A 407 -9.73 13.15 -52.82
CA GLY A 407 -8.65 13.57 -53.71
C GLY A 407 -7.20 13.36 -53.22
N GLY A 408 -6.95 12.85 -52.01
CA GLY A 408 -5.60 12.41 -51.59
C GLY A 408 -4.47 13.46 -51.71
N VAL A 409 -4.63 14.65 -51.13
CA VAL A 409 -3.54 15.64 -51.01
C VAL A 409 -3.45 16.17 -49.58
N GLU A 410 -2.27 16.04 -48.96
CA GLU A 410 -1.99 16.58 -47.62
C GLU A 410 -2.09 18.11 -47.62
N LEU A 411 -3.01 18.67 -46.83
CA LEU A 411 -3.03 20.10 -46.51
C LEU A 411 -2.20 20.34 -45.26
N GLY A 412 -1.02 20.93 -45.47
CA GLY A 412 -0.15 21.44 -44.42
C GLY A 412 -0.77 22.59 -43.62
N GLU A 413 -0.31 22.66 -42.37
CA GLU A 413 -0.32 23.81 -41.44
C GLU A 413 -1.60 24.64 -41.32
N CYS A 414 -2.22 24.61 -40.13
CA CYS A 414 -3.21 25.60 -39.73
C CYS A 414 -2.85 26.22 -38.37
N GLU A 415 -1.94 27.20 -38.41
CA GLU A 415 -1.93 28.27 -37.42
C GLU A 415 -3.12 29.22 -37.67
N LYS A 416 -3.86 29.50 -36.60
CA LYS A 416 -4.64 30.72 -36.32
C LYS A 416 -5.66 31.18 -37.38
N VAL A 417 -6.95 30.87 -37.17
CA VAL A 417 -8.03 31.88 -37.29
C VAL A 417 -9.16 31.60 -36.29
N LYS A 418 -9.32 32.48 -35.29
CA LYS A 418 -10.56 32.65 -34.53
C LYS A 418 -11.67 33.11 -35.49
N LYS A 419 -12.71 32.31 -35.69
CA LYS A 419 -14.03 32.84 -36.10
C LYS A 419 -15.17 32.06 -35.43
N LYS A 420 -15.90 32.80 -34.58
CA LYS A 420 -17.17 32.43 -33.96
C LYS A 420 -18.14 31.82 -34.99
N ARG A 421 -18.49 30.55 -34.84
CA ARG A 421 -19.81 30.04 -35.21
C ARG A 421 -20.53 29.63 -33.93
N ARG A 422 -21.62 30.34 -33.63
CA ARG A 422 -22.57 30.01 -32.56
C ARG A 422 -23.30 28.74 -33.00
N GLY A 423 -23.20 27.67 -32.22
CA GLY A 423 -23.98 26.44 -32.44
C GLY A 423 -23.24 25.16 -32.11
N SER A 424 -22.91 24.93 -30.83
CA SER A 424 -22.77 23.60 -30.23
C SER A 424 -22.51 23.78 -28.74
N SER A 425 -23.51 23.50 -27.89
CA SER A 425 -23.34 23.49 -26.42
C SER A 425 -22.54 22.27 -25.94
N LYS A 426 -22.17 21.33 -26.82
CA LYS A 426 -21.41 20.13 -26.46
C LYS A 426 -19.90 20.34 -26.33
N HIS A 427 -19.31 21.38 -26.93
CA HIS A 427 -17.86 21.60 -26.88
C HIS A 427 -17.38 22.35 -25.62
N ALA A 428 -18.26 23.13 -24.97
CA ALA A 428 -17.87 23.92 -23.79
C ALA A 428 -17.77 23.06 -22.52
N ASP A 429 -18.65 22.06 -22.37
CA ASP A 429 -18.62 21.12 -21.25
C ASP A 429 -17.41 20.18 -21.35
N ASP A 430 -17.10 19.70 -22.56
CA ASP A 430 -15.95 18.82 -22.83
C ASP A 430 -14.60 19.53 -22.56
N GLU A 431 -14.47 20.82 -22.90
CA GLU A 431 -13.28 21.62 -22.55
C GLU A 431 -13.13 21.90 -21.04
N GLY A 432 -14.24 21.97 -20.30
CA GLY A 432 -14.26 22.15 -18.85
C GLY A 432 -13.83 20.89 -18.10
N GLU A 433 -14.37 19.74 -18.50
CA GLU A 433 -14.04 18.42 -17.95
C GLU A 433 -12.59 18.01 -18.25
N ASP A 434 -12.08 18.29 -19.45
CA ASP A 434 -10.70 17.99 -19.81
C ASP A 434 -9.67 18.82 -19.01
N LYS A 435 -10.03 20.06 -18.63
CA LYS A 435 -9.21 20.90 -17.74
C LYS A 435 -9.23 20.37 -16.30
N ALA A 436 -10.39 20.02 -15.78
CA ALA A 436 -10.52 19.42 -14.45
C ALA A 436 -9.73 18.10 -14.35
N HIS A 437 -9.80 17.26 -15.38
CA HIS A 437 -9.04 16.00 -15.44
C HIS A 437 -7.53 16.23 -15.52
N LYS A 438 -7.05 17.16 -16.37
CA LYS A 438 -5.61 17.52 -16.43
C LYS A 438 -5.12 18.03 -15.06
N SER A 439 -5.93 18.85 -14.39
CA SER A 439 -5.63 19.34 -13.04
C SER A 439 -5.54 18.21 -12.01
N LEU A 440 -6.45 17.23 -12.05
CA LEU A 440 -6.43 16.08 -11.15
C LEU A 440 -5.22 15.18 -11.40
N VAL A 441 -4.88 14.91 -12.66
CA VAL A 441 -3.69 14.11 -13.01
C VAL A 441 -2.43 14.83 -12.52
N GLU A 442 -2.26 16.11 -12.82
CA GLU A 442 -1.11 16.88 -12.32
C GLU A 442 -1.03 16.83 -10.79
N TRP A 443 -2.16 16.95 -10.13
CA TRP A 443 -2.25 16.87 -8.68
C TRP A 443 -1.89 15.47 -8.13
N LEU A 444 -2.40 14.37 -8.72
CA LEU A 444 -2.02 13.00 -8.34
C LEU A 444 -0.55 12.70 -8.62
N GLN A 445 0.07 13.37 -9.58
CA GLN A 445 1.46 13.19 -9.96
C GLN A 445 2.45 14.01 -9.13
N ARG A 446 2.05 15.23 -8.71
CA ARG A 446 2.94 16.25 -8.10
C ARG A 446 2.49 16.73 -6.73
N GLY A 447 1.21 16.63 -6.38
CA GLY A 447 0.61 17.07 -5.11
C GLY A 447 0.82 16.08 -3.95
N ASN A 448 0.21 16.37 -2.78
CA ASN A 448 0.29 15.54 -1.58
C ASN A 448 -0.81 14.46 -1.54
N VAL A 449 -0.44 13.22 -1.84
CA VAL A 449 -1.37 12.09 -1.85
C VAL A 449 -1.09 11.21 -0.63
N ILE A 450 -2.08 11.00 0.22
CA ILE A 450 -2.03 10.05 1.32
C ILE A 450 -2.92 8.87 0.94
N TYR A 451 -2.35 7.68 0.81
CA TYR A 451 -3.09 6.43 0.67
C TYR A 451 -3.19 5.75 2.04
N LYS A 452 -4.41 5.49 2.49
CA LYS A 452 -4.69 4.73 3.70
C LYS A 452 -5.32 3.40 3.32
N SER A 453 -4.75 2.31 3.83
CA SER A 453 -5.33 0.98 3.66
C SER A 453 -5.58 0.31 5.00
N VAL A 454 -6.74 -0.33 5.13
CA VAL A 454 -7.09 -1.26 6.23
C VAL A 454 -7.31 -2.69 5.72
N GLY A 455 -7.35 -2.85 4.39
CA GLY A 455 -7.45 -4.12 3.67
C GLY A 455 -8.89 -4.50 3.37
N LEU A 456 -9.18 -4.63 2.08
CA LEU A 456 -10.47 -5.07 1.54
C LEU A 456 -10.37 -6.53 1.08
N GLY A 457 -11.33 -7.39 1.48
CA GLY A 457 -11.33 -8.82 1.13
C GLY A 457 -11.33 -9.08 -0.39
N LEU A 458 -11.97 -8.20 -1.17
CA LEU A 458 -11.95 -8.23 -2.63
C LEU A 458 -10.53 -8.30 -3.19
N MET A 459 -9.58 -7.58 -2.60
CA MET A 459 -8.19 -7.58 -3.04
C MET A 459 -7.53 -8.95 -2.86
N ASP A 460 -7.90 -9.68 -1.80
CA ASP A 460 -7.37 -11.03 -1.57
C ASP A 460 -7.95 -12.02 -2.59
N VAL A 461 -9.25 -11.90 -2.91
CA VAL A 461 -9.94 -12.79 -3.86
C VAL A 461 -9.43 -12.60 -5.28
N VAL A 462 -9.35 -11.35 -5.75
CA VAL A 462 -8.93 -11.03 -7.13
C VAL A 462 -7.50 -11.48 -7.37
N VAL A 463 -6.57 -11.04 -6.52
CA VAL A 463 -5.16 -11.44 -6.64
C VAL A 463 -5.00 -12.94 -6.42
N GLY A 464 -5.77 -13.54 -5.50
CA GLY A 464 -5.72 -14.98 -5.25
C GLY A 464 -6.13 -15.80 -6.47
N MET A 465 -7.21 -15.43 -7.14
CA MET A 465 -7.66 -16.11 -8.37
C MET A 465 -6.62 -16.01 -9.49
N ASP A 466 -6.03 -14.84 -9.68
CA ASP A 466 -4.97 -14.65 -10.68
C ASP A 466 -3.73 -15.51 -10.35
N LEU A 467 -3.32 -15.56 -9.09
CA LEU A 467 -2.18 -16.40 -8.68
C LEU A 467 -2.45 -17.89 -8.85
N VAL A 468 -3.68 -18.36 -8.55
CA VAL A 468 -4.06 -19.76 -8.77
C VAL A 468 -3.99 -20.11 -10.25
N ARG A 469 -4.48 -19.23 -11.14
CA ARG A 469 -4.37 -19.42 -12.58
C ARG A 469 -2.90 -19.54 -13.02
N MET A 470 -2.04 -18.64 -12.54
CA MET A 470 -0.60 -18.71 -12.82
C MET A 470 0.05 -19.98 -12.25
N ALA A 471 -0.37 -20.43 -11.06
CA ALA A 471 0.08 -21.70 -10.47
C ALA A 471 -0.26 -22.88 -11.37
N ASP A 472 -1.50 -22.91 -11.87
CA ASP A 472 -1.96 -23.99 -12.73
C ASP A 472 -1.23 -24.03 -14.07
N GLU A 473 -0.95 -22.88 -14.67
CA GLU A 473 -0.17 -22.74 -15.90
C GLU A 473 1.29 -23.19 -15.70
N LYS A 474 1.86 -22.92 -14.52
CA LYS A 474 3.26 -23.25 -14.18
C LYS A 474 3.44 -24.62 -13.51
N GLY A 475 2.35 -25.32 -13.19
CA GLY A 475 2.39 -26.57 -12.46
C GLY A 475 2.92 -26.44 -11.02
N ILE A 476 2.66 -25.30 -10.36
CA ILE A 476 3.07 -25.02 -8.98
C ILE A 476 1.92 -25.34 -8.02
N GLY A 477 2.23 -25.94 -6.87
CA GLY A 477 1.26 -26.36 -5.86
C GLY A 477 0.81 -27.81 -5.99
N THR A 478 -0.05 -28.22 -5.06
CA THR A 478 -0.63 -29.58 -5.04
C THR A 478 -2.04 -29.54 -5.62
N LYS A 479 -2.33 -30.40 -6.61
CA LYS A 479 -3.67 -30.57 -7.17
C LYS A 479 -4.37 -31.77 -6.54
N ILE A 480 -5.60 -31.58 -6.08
CA ILE A 480 -6.48 -32.64 -5.60
C ILE A 480 -7.60 -32.82 -6.61
N GLU A 481 -7.55 -33.93 -7.34
CA GLU A 481 -8.58 -34.32 -8.30
C GLU A 481 -9.85 -34.81 -7.59
N ASN A 482 -11.02 -34.55 -8.18
CA ASN A 482 -12.34 -34.96 -7.67
C ASN A 482 -12.65 -34.53 -6.22
N PHE A 483 -12.14 -33.36 -5.82
CA PHE A 483 -12.57 -32.64 -4.61
C PHE A 483 -13.95 -32.02 -4.84
#